data_AF-A0A1L9RHK7-F1
#
_entry.id   AF-A0A1L9RHK7-F1
#
_cell.length_a   1.000
_cell.length_b   1.000
_cell.length_c   1.000
_cell.angle_alpha   90.00
_cell.angle_beta   90.00
_cell.angle_gamma   90.00
#
_symmetry.space_group_name_H-M   'P 1'
#
loop_
_entity.id
_entity.type
_entity.pdbx_description
1 polymer ?
#
loop_
_entity_poly.entity_id
_entity_poly.type
_entity_poly.pdbx_seq_one_letter_code
_entity_poly.pdbx_strand_id
1 'polypeptide(L)'
;MPQAMLSQRILTRRLPQVAARYTTPRASFSQVRSLAAAELDDPLQNGNYQNPPRMKRAFRDPHADWWDKQERRNFGEPVHEENEILGVFSPEQYTHVSARKGLFQVGCFIVTFLGFCGVVSFYYPDKPSVPKTFPGGLEKELGGPNALPARKEGEDKW
;
A
#
# COMPACT_ATOMS: atom_id res chain seq x y z
N MET A 1 -54.56 -11.35 35.83
CA MET A 1 -53.88 -10.05 35.97
C MET A 1 -54.14 -9.53 37.37
N PRO A 2 -53.18 -9.07 38.22
CA PRO A 2 -51.71 -9.24 38.34
C PRO A 2 -51.32 -10.09 39.60
N GLN A 3 -50.22 -10.87 39.62
CA GLN A 3 -48.83 -10.59 40.10
C GLN A 3 -48.66 -10.16 41.57
N ALA A 4 -48.01 -11.02 42.39
CA ALA A 4 -47.29 -10.62 43.60
C ALA A 4 -46.10 -11.57 43.90
N MET A 5 -44.95 -11.11 43.39
CA MET A 5 -43.53 -11.39 43.65
C MET A 5 -43.08 -12.36 44.76
N LEU A 6 -42.23 -13.32 44.37
CA LEU A 6 -41.36 -14.08 45.26
C LEU A 6 -39.96 -13.46 45.26
N SER A 7 -39.54 -12.98 46.43
CA SER A 7 -38.24 -12.38 46.68
C SER A 7 -37.15 -13.46 46.76
N GLN A 8 -36.22 -13.50 45.80
CA GLN A 8 -34.97 -14.24 45.93
C GLN A 8 -33.83 -13.29 46.24
N ARG A 9 -33.41 -13.27 47.51
CA ARG A 9 -32.16 -12.65 47.94
C ARG A 9 -31.00 -13.58 47.61
N ILE A 10 -30.28 -13.29 46.53
CA ILE A 10 -29.03 -13.98 46.21
C ILE A 10 -27.89 -13.28 46.95
N LEU A 11 -27.30 -13.98 47.92
CA LEU A 11 -26.18 -13.51 48.73
C LEU A 11 -24.87 -13.81 47.97
N THR A 12 -24.34 -12.84 47.23
CA THR A 12 -23.06 -12.99 46.52
C THR A 12 -21.90 -12.68 47.47
N ARG A 13 -21.24 -13.73 47.97
CA ARG A 13 -20.01 -13.61 48.76
C ARG A 13 -18.84 -13.29 47.81
N ARG A 14 -18.37 -12.03 47.77
CA ARG A 14 -17.16 -11.63 47.04
C ARG A 14 -15.93 -12.24 47.70
N LEU A 15 -15.11 -12.95 46.95
CA LEU A 15 -13.75 -13.34 47.36
C LEU A 15 -12.81 -12.14 47.25
N PRO A 16 -11.87 -11.94 48.19
CA PRO A 16 -10.88 -10.87 48.07
C PRO A 16 -9.86 -11.24 46.99
N GLN A 17 -9.86 -10.50 45.87
CA GLN A 17 -8.77 -10.53 44.91
C GLN A 17 -7.59 -9.78 45.51
N VAL A 18 -6.62 -10.52 46.08
CA VAL A 18 -5.32 -9.95 46.44
C VAL A 18 -4.55 -9.73 45.14
N ALA A 19 -4.51 -8.47 44.69
CA ALA A 19 -3.68 -8.07 43.56
C ALA A 19 -2.21 -8.15 44.01
N ALA A 20 -1.48 -9.15 43.52
CA ALA A 20 -0.04 -9.21 43.66
C ALA A 20 0.58 -8.02 42.92
N ARG A 21 1.04 -7.01 43.68
CA ARG A 21 1.80 -5.89 43.14
C ARG A 21 3.22 -6.36 42.87
N TYR A 22 3.48 -6.85 41.67
CA TYR A 22 4.84 -7.06 41.20
C TYR A 22 5.48 -5.70 40.93
N THR A 23 6.36 -5.25 41.82
CA THR A 23 7.24 -4.11 41.55
C THR A 23 8.34 -4.57 40.61
N THR A 24 8.10 -4.51 39.31
CA THR A 24 9.17 -4.77 38.33
C THR A 24 10.23 -3.67 38.47
N PRO A 25 11.51 -3.99 38.73
CA PRO A 25 12.55 -2.98 38.83
C PRO A 25 12.74 -2.32 37.46
N ARG A 26 12.34 -1.06 37.35
CA ARG A 26 12.57 -0.25 36.16
C ARG A 26 14.03 0.21 36.20
N ALA A 27 14.80 -0.16 35.18
CA ALA A 27 16.20 0.22 35.05
C ALA A 27 16.38 1.75 35.14
N SER A 28 17.29 2.23 36.01
CA SER A 28 17.54 3.66 36.25
C SER A 28 18.01 4.43 35.01
N PHE A 29 18.55 3.73 34.02
CA PHE A 29 18.97 4.28 32.73
C PHE A 29 17.81 4.45 31.73
N SER A 30 16.59 3.99 32.06
CA SER A 30 15.38 4.19 31.24
C SER A 30 14.67 5.51 31.51
N GLN A 31 15.32 6.47 32.19
CA GLN A 31 14.89 7.86 32.13
C GLN A 31 15.22 8.41 30.75
N VAL A 32 14.34 8.11 29.79
CA VAL A 32 14.17 8.96 28.63
C VAL A 32 13.72 10.29 29.20
N ARG A 33 14.66 11.21 29.42
CA ARG A 33 14.32 12.62 29.52
C ARG A 33 13.64 12.93 28.20
N SER A 34 12.31 12.93 28.19
CA SER A 34 11.58 13.72 27.21
C SER A 34 12.08 15.13 27.43
N LEU A 35 13.03 15.57 26.61
CA LEU A 35 13.27 16.98 26.43
C LEU A 35 11.90 17.51 26.01
N ALA A 36 11.19 18.14 26.94
CA ALA A 36 10.12 19.04 26.57
C ALA A 36 10.84 20.07 25.70
N ALA A 37 10.73 19.89 24.38
CA ALA A 37 11.18 20.89 23.44
C ALA A 37 10.59 22.20 23.96
N ALA A 38 11.44 23.20 24.18
CA ALA A 38 10.94 24.56 24.35
C ALA A 38 9.88 24.75 23.28
N GLU A 39 8.70 25.23 23.67
CA GLU A 39 7.57 25.47 22.78
C GLU A 39 8.07 26.44 21.70
N LEU A 40 8.66 25.86 20.65
CA LEU A 40 9.10 26.57 19.48
C LEU A 40 7.79 26.99 18.84
N ASP A 41 7.54 28.29 18.85
CA ASP A 41 6.43 28.95 18.17
C ASP A 41 6.63 28.86 16.64
N ASP A 42 6.83 27.63 16.16
CA ASP A 42 7.11 27.25 14.79
C ASP A 42 6.55 25.82 14.60
N PRO A 43 5.22 25.69 14.41
CA PRO A 43 4.57 24.40 14.24
C PRO A 43 5.03 23.66 12.97
N LEU A 44 5.61 24.36 12.00
CA LEU A 44 6.16 23.79 10.77
C LEU A 44 7.65 23.45 10.89
N GLN A 45 8.32 23.89 11.96
CA GLN A 45 9.76 23.73 12.18
C GLN A 45 10.61 24.21 10.99
N ASN A 46 10.16 25.26 10.32
CA ASN A 46 10.76 25.77 9.09
C ASN A 46 11.58 27.05 9.29
N GLY A 47 11.80 27.47 10.54
CA GLY A 47 12.62 28.63 10.89
C GLY A 47 11.95 29.96 10.57
N ASN A 48 10.63 30.06 10.76
CA ASN A 48 9.79 31.20 10.36
C ASN A 48 9.88 31.51 8.86
N TYR A 49 10.14 30.49 8.04
CA TYR A 49 10.10 30.65 6.58
C TYR A 49 8.67 30.95 6.14
N GLN A 50 8.51 31.95 5.26
CA GLN A 50 7.20 32.31 4.72
C GLN A 50 6.73 31.19 3.78
N ASN A 51 5.90 30.28 4.31
CA ASN A 51 5.39 29.15 3.55
C ASN A 51 4.03 29.52 2.90
N PRO A 52 3.97 29.78 1.58
CA PRO A 52 2.71 30.03 0.88
C PRO A 52 1.79 28.79 0.92
N PRO A 53 0.50 28.90 0.52
CA PRO A 53 -0.39 27.73 0.46
C PRO A 53 0.13 26.62 -0.46
N ARG A 54 -0.07 25.36 -0.03
CA ARG A 54 0.30 24.16 -0.79
C ARG A 54 -0.53 24.03 -2.08
N MET A 55 -0.01 24.53 -3.18
CA MET A 55 -0.63 24.49 -4.52
C MET A 55 0.39 24.08 -5.57
N LYS A 56 0.08 23.02 -6.34
CA LYS A 56 0.92 22.60 -7.46
C LYS A 56 0.86 23.65 -8.57
N ARG A 57 2.03 24.05 -9.09
CA ARG A 57 2.18 25.09 -10.11
C ARG A 57 1.43 24.77 -11.41
N ALA A 58 1.27 23.50 -11.73
CA ALA A 58 0.48 23.04 -12.89
C ALA A 58 -1.01 23.45 -12.84
N PHE A 59 -1.55 23.82 -11.66
CA PHE A 59 -2.92 24.34 -11.52
C PHE A 59 -3.02 25.87 -11.61
N ARG A 60 -1.90 26.59 -11.65
CA ARG A 60 -1.91 28.02 -11.91
C ARG A 60 -2.33 28.29 -13.35
N ASP A 61 -2.88 29.48 -13.61
CA ASP A 61 -3.31 29.89 -14.95
C ASP A 61 -2.14 29.74 -15.96
N PRO A 62 -2.26 28.86 -16.97
CA PRO A 62 -1.22 28.69 -17.98
C PRO A 62 -1.07 29.89 -18.92
N HIS A 63 -2.06 30.78 -18.98
CA HIS A 63 -2.09 31.93 -19.90
C HIS A 63 -1.68 33.26 -19.24
N ALA A 64 -1.44 33.26 -17.92
CA ALA A 64 -1.01 34.45 -17.21
C ALA A 64 0.43 34.88 -17.59
N ASP A 65 0.72 36.16 -17.40
CA ASP A 65 2.01 36.75 -17.76
C ASP A 65 3.12 36.48 -16.72
N TRP A 66 3.48 35.22 -16.53
CA TRP A 66 4.57 34.82 -15.61
C TRP A 66 5.94 35.26 -16.10
N TRP A 67 6.84 35.63 -15.16
CA TRP A 67 8.26 35.87 -15.45
C TRP A 67 8.97 34.60 -15.94
N ASP A 68 8.79 33.50 -15.21
CA ASP A 68 9.17 32.16 -15.63
C ASP A 68 7.94 31.45 -16.20
N LYS A 69 7.87 31.38 -17.53
CA LYS A 69 6.75 30.74 -18.24
C LYS A 69 6.64 29.24 -17.97
N GLN A 70 7.77 28.57 -17.72
CA GLN A 70 7.81 27.12 -17.60
C GLN A 70 7.31 26.67 -16.23
N GLU A 71 7.78 27.31 -15.16
CA GLU A 71 7.36 27.02 -13.78
C GLU A 71 6.15 27.85 -13.32
N ARG A 72 5.61 28.72 -14.19
CA ARG A 72 4.48 29.62 -13.88
C ARG A 72 4.77 30.43 -12.61
N ARG A 73 5.94 31.08 -12.57
CA ARG A 73 6.52 31.75 -11.39
C ARG A 73 6.87 33.21 -11.67
N ASN A 74 6.61 34.10 -10.73
CA ASN A 74 7.10 35.47 -10.76
C ASN A 74 8.41 35.64 -9.98
N PHE A 75 9.24 36.60 -10.40
CA PHE A 75 10.48 36.92 -9.69
C PHE A 75 10.15 37.47 -8.28
N GLY A 76 10.87 36.97 -7.26
CA GLY A 76 10.69 37.39 -5.88
C GLY A 76 9.46 36.85 -5.16
N GLU A 77 8.64 36.01 -5.79
CA GLU A 77 7.51 35.36 -5.08
C GLU A 77 8.05 34.34 -4.04
N PRO A 78 7.46 34.27 -2.83
CA PRO A 78 7.76 33.19 -1.88
C PRO A 78 7.49 31.82 -2.49
N VAL A 79 8.40 30.89 -2.25
CA VAL A 79 8.33 29.51 -2.78
C VAL A 79 7.86 28.60 -1.66
N HIS A 80 6.95 27.67 -1.93
CA HIS A 80 6.53 26.68 -0.93
C HIS A 80 7.73 25.81 -0.52
N GLU A 81 7.81 25.39 0.73
CA GLU A 81 8.95 24.59 1.21
C GLU A 81 9.12 23.29 0.39
N GLU A 82 8.02 22.59 0.11
CA GLU A 82 7.94 21.38 -0.74
C GLU A 82 7.80 21.69 -2.26
N ASN A 83 8.48 22.72 -2.76
CA ASN A 83 8.35 23.13 -4.17
C ASN A 83 8.85 22.07 -5.16
N GLU A 84 9.70 21.14 -4.74
CA GLU A 84 10.12 19.99 -5.54
C GLU A 84 8.95 19.06 -5.91
N ILE A 85 7.96 18.91 -5.03
CA ILE A 85 6.74 18.12 -5.28
C ILE A 85 5.64 18.98 -5.92
N LEU A 86 5.65 20.30 -5.70
CA LEU A 86 4.66 21.23 -6.24
C LEU A 86 5.07 21.86 -7.58
N GLY A 87 6.30 21.59 -8.03
CA GLY A 87 6.89 22.03 -9.30
C GLY A 87 6.07 21.62 -10.52
N VAL A 88 6.24 22.30 -11.65
CA VAL A 88 5.61 21.85 -12.92
C VAL A 88 6.20 20.51 -13.38
N PHE A 89 7.50 20.28 -13.14
CA PHE A 89 8.19 19.03 -13.48
C PHE A 89 7.93 17.85 -12.54
N SER A 90 7.16 18.05 -11.48
CA SER A 90 6.77 16.98 -10.56
C SER A 90 5.65 16.11 -11.15
N PRO A 91 5.46 14.84 -10.70
CA PRO A 91 4.43 13.94 -11.22
C PRO A 91 3.03 14.57 -11.26
N GLU A 92 2.36 14.48 -12.41
CA GLU A 92 1.11 15.21 -12.65
C GLU A 92 -0.02 14.81 -11.68
N GLN A 93 -0.74 15.82 -11.17
CA GLN A 93 -1.85 15.60 -10.27
C GLN A 93 -3.14 15.47 -11.09
N TYR A 94 -3.67 14.26 -11.17
CA TYR A 94 -4.93 13.99 -11.85
C TYR A 94 -6.14 14.44 -11.01
N THR A 95 -7.10 15.14 -11.62
CA THR A 95 -8.26 15.74 -10.93
C THR A 95 -9.62 15.21 -11.38
N HIS A 96 -9.71 14.52 -12.52
CA HIS A 96 -11.00 14.04 -13.02
C HIS A 96 -11.61 12.94 -12.14
N VAL A 97 -10.78 12.11 -11.49
CA VAL A 97 -11.22 11.01 -10.64
C VAL A 97 -10.37 10.96 -9.38
N SER A 98 -11.01 10.79 -8.21
CA SER A 98 -10.28 10.59 -6.95
C SER A 98 -9.43 9.32 -6.98
N ALA A 99 -8.25 9.33 -6.35
CA ALA A 99 -7.34 8.18 -6.32
C ALA A 99 -8.01 6.85 -5.92
N ARG A 100 -8.88 6.87 -4.91
CA ARG A 100 -9.63 5.68 -4.46
C ARG A 100 -10.52 5.10 -5.55
N LYS A 101 -11.24 5.94 -6.30
CA LYS A 101 -12.08 5.51 -7.42
C LYS A 101 -11.22 5.01 -8.59
N GLY A 102 -10.11 5.67 -8.88
CA GLY A 102 -9.18 5.24 -9.94
C GLY A 102 -8.62 3.84 -9.65
N LEU A 103 -8.13 3.60 -8.44
CA LEU A 103 -7.65 2.28 -8.01
C LEU A 103 -8.75 1.22 -8.07
N PHE A 104 -9.97 1.56 -7.66
CA PHE A 104 -11.11 0.65 -7.76
C PHE A 104 -11.42 0.27 -9.22
N GLN A 105 -11.47 1.24 -10.12
CA GLN A 105 -11.74 1.00 -11.55
C GLN A 105 -10.67 0.14 -12.21
N VAL A 106 -9.38 0.45 -11.96
CA VAL A 106 -8.25 -0.35 -12.46
C VAL A 106 -8.28 -1.76 -11.89
N GLY A 107 -8.54 -1.89 -10.59
CA GLY A 107 -8.67 -3.20 -9.93
C GLY A 107 -9.81 -4.04 -10.51
N CYS A 108 -10.99 -3.44 -10.69
CA CYS A 108 -12.12 -4.09 -11.35
C CYS A 108 -11.76 -4.56 -12.76
N PHE A 109 -11.10 -3.71 -13.56
CA PHE A 109 -10.65 -4.09 -14.90
C PHE A 109 -9.71 -5.30 -14.87
N ILE A 110 -8.69 -5.28 -14.02
CA ILE A 110 -7.72 -6.38 -13.91
C ILE A 110 -8.40 -7.68 -13.48
N VAL A 111 -9.22 -7.63 -12.43
CA VAL A 111 -9.91 -8.80 -11.89
C VAL A 111 -10.88 -9.39 -12.90
N THR A 112 -11.64 -8.54 -13.59
CA THR A 112 -12.61 -9.01 -14.60
C THR A 112 -11.90 -9.59 -15.82
N PHE A 113 -10.86 -8.94 -16.32
CA PHE A 113 -10.09 -9.42 -17.47
C PHE A 113 -9.36 -10.74 -17.16
N LEU A 114 -8.57 -10.78 -16.09
CA LEU A 114 -7.84 -11.99 -15.71
C LEU A 114 -8.78 -13.10 -15.23
N GLY A 115 -9.87 -12.75 -14.55
CA GLY A 115 -10.92 -13.70 -14.18
C GLY A 115 -11.56 -14.35 -15.41
N PHE A 116 -11.87 -13.55 -16.43
CA PHE A 116 -12.37 -14.08 -17.71
C PHE A 116 -11.36 -14.97 -18.41
N CYS A 117 -10.08 -14.56 -18.51
CA CYS A 117 -9.02 -15.41 -19.07
C CYS A 117 -8.88 -16.74 -18.30
N GLY A 118 -8.98 -16.70 -16.96
CA GLY A 118 -8.96 -17.89 -16.13
C GLY A 118 -10.13 -18.82 -16.44
N VAL A 119 -11.36 -18.29 -16.48
CA VAL A 119 -12.55 -19.07 -16.84
C VAL A 119 -12.40 -19.69 -18.23
N VAL A 120 -11.99 -18.92 -19.23
CA VAL A 120 -11.74 -19.47 -20.58
C VAL A 120 -10.69 -20.58 -20.52
N SER A 121 -9.58 -20.38 -19.82
CA SER A 121 -8.53 -21.41 -19.68
C SER A 121 -9.03 -22.69 -19.01
N PHE A 122 -9.98 -22.62 -18.07
CA PHE A 122 -10.53 -23.81 -17.41
C PHE A 122 -11.46 -24.63 -18.32
N TYR A 123 -12.16 -23.98 -19.24
CA TYR A 123 -13.11 -24.63 -20.14
C TYR A 123 -12.56 -24.88 -21.54
N TYR A 124 -11.39 -24.34 -21.87
CA TYR A 124 -10.79 -24.52 -23.18
C TYR A 124 -10.36 -25.99 -23.36
N PRO A 125 -10.77 -26.66 -24.45
CA PRO A 125 -10.42 -28.05 -24.66
C PRO A 125 -8.91 -28.19 -24.90
N ASP A 126 -8.37 -29.31 -24.42
CA ASP A 126 -6.98 -29.67 -24.69
C ASP A 126 -6.72 -29.79 -26.20
N LYS A 127 -5.47 -29.53 -26.58
CA LYS A 127 -5.05 -29.60 -27.98
C LYS A 127 -5.28 -31.04 -28.51
N PRO A 128 -5.98 -31.23 -29.64
CA PRO A 128 -6.25 -32.54 -30.22
C PRO A 128 -5.02 -33.07 -31.00
N SER A 129 -3.84 -33.01 -30.41
CA SER A 129 -2.63 -33.61 -30.98
C SER A 129 -1.74 -34.13 -29.87
N VAL A 130 -1.16 -35.29 -30.11
CA VAL A 130 -0.15 -35.87 -29.22
C VAL A 130 1.07 -34.94 -29.23
N PRO A 131 1.66 -34.61 -28.05
CA PRO A 131 2.89 -33.85 -27.98
C PRO A 131 4.02 -34.55 -28.72
N LYS A 132 4.91 -33.77 -29.34
CA LYS A 132 6.05 -34.33 -30.08
C LYS A 132 6.99 -35.04 -29.11
N THR A 133 7.30 -36.29 -29.40
CA THR A 133 8.30 -37.09 -28.69
C THR A 133 9.61 -37.09 -29.47
N PHE A 134 10.72 -37.32 -28.77
CA PHE A 134 12.04 -37.44 -29.34
C PHE A 134 12.71 -38.73 -28.88
N PRO A 135 13.48 -39.40 -29.77
CA PRO A 135 14.18 -40.62 -29.41
C PRO A 135 15.19 -40.32 -28.30
N GLY A 136 15.12 -41.09 -27.21
CA GLY A 136 15.99 -40.90 -26.04
C GLY A 136 15.85 -39.54 -25.34
N GLY A 137 14.83 -38.72 -25.66
CA GLY A 137 14.58 -37.44 -25.00
C GLY A 137 15.64 -36.38 -25.29
N LEU A 138 16.40 -36.56 -26.38
CA LEU A 138 17.52 -35.69 -26.75
C LEU A 138 18.54 -35.48 -25.61
N GLU A 139 18.71 -36.48 -24.74
CA GLU A 139 19.57 -36.34 -23.55
C GLU A 139 21.00 -35.93 -23.92
N LYS A 140 21.56 -36.50 -24.99
CA LYS A 140 22.94 -36.19 -25.41
C LYS A 140 23.04 -34.78 -25.97
N GLU A 141 22.04 -34.36 -26.73
CA GLU A 141 21.98 -33.08 -27.43
C GLU A 141 21.65 -31.92 -26.47
N LEU A 142 20.91 -32.19 -25.39
CA LEU A 142 20.48 -31.19 -24.39
C LEU A 142 21.49 -31.00 -23.24
N GLY A 143 22.61 -31.71 -23.22
CA GLY A 143 23.67 -31.50 -22.23
C GLY A 143 23.89 -32.65 -21.25
N GLY A 144 23.34 -33.82 -21.53
CA GLY A 144 23.63 -35.06 -20.81
C GLY A 144 22.74 -35.30 -19.57
N PRO A 145 23.13 -36.21 -18.68
CA PRO A 145 22.27 -36.77 -17.62
C PRO A 145 21.72 -35.76 -16.60
N ASN A 146 22.30 -34.55 -16.52
CA ASN A 146 21.89 -33.51 -15.57
C ASN A 146 21.07 -32.38 -16.23
N ALA A 147 20.84 -32.45 -17.55
CA ALA A 147 20.02 -31.49 -18.27
C ALA A 147 18.55 -31.94 -18.27
N LEU A 148 17.62 -30.99 -18.39
CA LEU A 148 16.20 -31.30 -18.56
C LEU A 148 15.99 -31.97 -19.93
N PRO A 149 15.56 -33.25 -19.97
CA PRO A 149 15.36 -33.94 -21.24
C PRO A 149 14.09 -33.45 -21.94
N ALA A 150 14.05 -33.60 -23.27
CA ALA A 150 12.82 -33.50 -24.03
C ALA A 150 11.97 -34.77 -23.82
N ARG A 151 10.68 -34.68 -24.14
CA ARG A 151 9.73 -35.79 -23.97
C ARG A 151 10.18 -37.04 -24.73
N LYS A 152 10.27 -38.18 -24.03
CA LYS A 152 10.62 -39.48 -24.63
C LYS A 152 9.41 -40.16 -25.27
N GLU A 153 9.68 -41.11 -26.16
CA GLU A 153 8.66 -42.01 -26.71
C GLU A 153 8.10 -42.92 -25.59
N GLY A 154 6.78 -43.10 -25.55
CA GLY A 154 6.11 -43.93 -24.53
C GLY A 154 5.99 -43.28 -23.15
N GLU A 155 6.41 -42.02 -23.00
CA GLU A 155 6.25 -41.27 -21.76
C GLU A 155 4.87 -40.59 -21.76
N ASP A 156 3.94 -41.17 -20.98
CA ASP A 156 2.53 -40.76 -20.91
C ASP A 156 2.24 -39.76 -19.77
N LYS A 157 3.20 -39.57 -18.85
CA LYS A 157 3.03 -38.68 -17.70
C LYS A 157 3.56 -37.27 -17.97
N TRP A 158 2.80 -36.31 -17.47
CA TRP A 158 3.14 -34.90 -17.36
C TRP A 158 3.80 -34.63 -16.01
#